data_AF-M6RFG0-F1
#
_entry.id   AF-M6RFG0-F1
#
_cell.length_a   1.000
_cell.length_b   1.000
_cell.length_c   1.000
_cell.angle_alpha   90.00
_cell.angle_beta   90.00
_cell.angle_gamma   90.00
#
_symmetry.space_group_name_H-M   'P 1'
#
loop_
_entity.id
_entity.type
_entity.pdbx_description
1 polymer ?
#
loop_
_entity_poly.entity_id
_entity_poly.type
_entity_poly.pdbx_seq_one_letter_code
_entity_poly.pdbx_strand_id
1 'polypeptide(L)'
;MARNYAFILCRKSPYDFSQKRKSEGLVPRNPEIIRLKSKILEYFSGALNEVHSPFSSLRIDLFGEFRFQTDATSPFEEEGLSEREKNLLKIFFEELLERALEEHQADPEVFQVLQSFLLHEQNLDEYLELTQVYDQDLPFILEAKRFLALMGKIEYSNFLKEESSSRFQKYGILWKSGSLSLEDRETIYDLVVTGEEPGLLGLAWILFKHETTGFRTVFPIERRILTLIESLSSEEKESFFKTYSARHGYLETYFVLRRIYPREYRKAWLEGEKQKTEGLFYWVLYRIKFYKVRTNP
;
A
#
# COMPACT_ATOMS: atom_id res chain seq x y z
N MET A 1 30.25 0.89 -2.85
CA MET A 1 31.18 2.03 -2.79
C MET A 1 30.54 3.11 -1.95
N ALA A 2 30.97 3.29 -0.71
CA ALA A 2 30.46 4.33 0.18
C ALA A 2 30.97 5.70 -0.31
N ARG A 3 30.06 6.58 -0.76
CA ARG A 3 30.38 7.98 -1.10
C ARG A 3 29.66 8.89 -0.11
N ASN A 4 30.41 9.90 0.36
CA ASN A 4 30.04 10.82 1.42
C ASN A 4 28.80 11.67 1.08
N TYR A 5 27.71 11.49 1.83
CA TYR A 5 26.52 12.34 1.77
C TYR A 5 26.61 13.44 2.83
N ALA A 6 27.18 14.58 2.45
CA ALA A 6 27.21 15.80 3.26
C ALA A 6 26.85 17.05 2.44
N PHE A 7 26.39 16.91 1.20
CA PHE A 7 26.32 18.03 0.26
C PHE A 7 25.00 18.82 0.28
N ILE A 8 23.90 18.26 0.79
CA ILE A 8 22.58 18.92 0.75
C ILE A 8 22.40 19.97 1.88
N LEU A 9 23.22 19.95 2.94
CA LEU A 9 23.11 20.92 4.05
C LEU A 9 24.09 22.10 3.98
N CYS A 10 24.91 22.21 2.92
CA CYS A 10 26.00 23.18 2.88
C CYS A 10 26.26 23.75 1.48
N ARG A 11 25.32 24.56 0.94
CA ARG A 11 25.70 25.58 -0.04
C ARG A 11 25.40 26.97 0.48
N LYS A 12 26.48 27.64 0.93
CA LYS A 12 26.57 29.10 0.94
C LYS A 12 26.58 29.58 -0.51
N SER A 13 25.72 30.55 -0.81
CA SER A 13 25.74 31.35 -2.04
C SER A 13 27.16 31.87 -2.35
N PRO A 14 27.59 31.91 -3.63
CA PRO A 14 28.88 32.44 -4.02
C PRO A 14 28.78 33.95 -4.28
N TYR A 15 28.45 34.73 -3.25
CA TYR A 15 28.68 36.17 -3.26
C TYR A 15 29.18 36.64 -1.88
N ASP A 16 30.51 36.78 -1.84
CA ASP A 16 31.24 37.93 -1.33
C ASP A 16 31.60 38.11 0.17
N PHE A 17 32.81 38.67 0.30
CA PHE A 17 33.52 39.29 1.42
C PHE A 17 34.07 38.47 2.60
N SER A 18 35.40 38.45 2.62
CA SER A 18 36.28 38.31 3.77
C SER A 18 35.83 39.10 5.01
N GLN A 19 35.25 38.42 5.99
CA GLN A 19 35.28 38.86 7.38
C GLN A 19 35.55 37.66 8.28
N LYS A 20 36.61 37.76 9.10
CA LYS A 20 36.95 36.83 10.17
C LYS A 20 35.73 36.65 11.10
N ARG A 21 34.98 35.55 10.95
CA ARG A 21 33.98 35.15 11.95
C ARG A 21 34.72 34.54 13.13
N LYS A 22 34.58 35.19 14.28
CA LYS A 22 34.87 34.64 15.60
C LYS A 22 34.17 33.29 15.73
N SER A 23 34.85 32.33 16.34
CA SER A 23 34.30 31.04 16.74
C SER A 23 33.16 31.25 17.73
N GLU A 24 31.93 31.36 17.23
CA GLU A 24 30.73 31.24 18.05
C GLU A 24 30.63 29.78 18.51
N GLY A 25 30.53 29.62 19.84
CA GLY A 25 30.54 28.33 20.50
C GLY A 25 29.47 27.37 19.99
N LEU A 26 29.75 26.08 20.18
CA LEU A 26 28.81 24.98 19.96
C LEU A 26 27.48 25.29 20.65
N VAL A 27 26.49 25.73 19.87
CA VAL A 27 25.10 25.83 20.28
C VAL A 27 24.69 24.46 20.85
N PRO A 28 24.11 24.36 22.05
CA PRO A 28 23.64 23.09 22.58
C PRO A 28 22.60 22.54 21.60
N ARG A 29 22.93 21.44 20.93
CA ARG A 29 22.08 20.84 19.91
C ARG A 29 20.83 20.29 20.60
N ASN A 30 19.69 20.93 20.40
CA ASN A 30 18.41 20.46 20.91
C ASN A 30 18.22 18.97 20.52
N PRO A 31 18.03 18.04 21.47
CA PRO A 31 17.90 16.62 21.18
C PRO A 31 16.76 16.31 20.20
N GLU A 32 15.70 17.12 20.18
CA GLU A 32 14.61 17.06 19.21
C GLU A 32 15.13 17.28 17.77
N ILE A 33 15.98 18.29 17.56
CA ILE A 33 16.57 18.59 16.24
C ILE A 33 17.47 17.45 15.78
N ILE A 34 18.21 16.82 16.69
CA ILE A 34 19.06 15.66 16.34
C ILE A 34 18.19 14.47 15.94
N ARG A 35 17.10 14.20 16.66
CA ARG A 35 16.14 13.12 16.34
C ARG A 35 15.48 13.35 14.99
N LEU A 36 14.93 14.54 14.75
CA LEU A 36 14.33 14.91 13.47
C LEU A 36 15.31 14.76 12.31
N LYS A 37 16.55 15.25 12.46
CA LYS A 37 17.58 15.07 11.42
C LYS A 37 17.90 13.61 11.15
N SER A 38 17.99 12.80 12.20
CA SER A 38 18.26 11.36 12.06
C SER A 38 17.09 10.68 11.35
N LYS A 39 15.85 11.04 11.69
CA LYS A 39 14.64 10.51 11.04
C LYS A 39 14.48 10.94 9.58
N ILE A 40 14.80 12.19 9.27
CA ILE A 40 14.87 12.64 7.87
C ILE A 40 15.91 11.82 7.13
N LEU A 41 17.11 11.62 7.67
CA LEU A 41 18.15 10.82 7.02
C LEU A 41 17.75 9.34 6.89
N GLU A 42 17.11 8.76 7.90
CA GLU A 42 16.55 7.40 7.85
C GLU A 42 15.50 7.30 6.75
N TYR A 43 14.54 8.22 6.70
CA TYR A 43 13.52 8.25 5.65
C TYR A 43 14.12 8.46 4.27
N PHE A 44 15.06 9.38 4.11
CA PHE A 44 15.78 9.55 2.84
C PHE A 44 16.50 8.26 2.46
N SER A 45 17.17 7.60 3.40
CA SER A 45 17.85 6.34 3.13
C SER A 45 16.86 5.22 2.79
N GLY A 46 15.71 5.13 3.47
CA GLY A 46 14.66 4.14 3.18
C GLY A 46 14.01 4.42 1.83
N ALA A 47 13.58 5.65 1.57
CA ALA A 47 13.02 6.07 0.30
C ALA A 47 13.96 5.79 -0.88
N LEU A 48 15.26 6.09 -0.73
CA LEU A 48 16.26 5.85 -1.77
C LEU A 48 16.66 4.37 -1.91
N ASN A 49 16.56 3.55 -0.86
CA ASN A 49 16.95 2.13 -0.88
C ASN A 49 15.77 1.17 -1.18
N GLU A 50 14.53 1.54 -0.86
CA GLU A 50 13.36 0.66 -0.94
C GLU A 50 12.38 1.06 -2.06
N VAL A 51 12.29 2.36 -2.43
CA VAL A 51 11.44 2.81 -3.54
C VAL A 51 12.22 2.69 -4.86
N HIS A 52 12.52 1.45 -5.24
CA HIS A 52 13.01 1.16 -6.59
C HIS A 52 11.92 1.28 -7.67
N SER A 53 10.64 1.34 -7.26
CA SER A 53 9.51 1.50 -8.17
C SER A 53 8.23 1.85 -7.38
N PRO A 54 7.40 2.83 -7.79
CA PRO A 54 6.10 3.08 -7.16
C PRO A 54 5.12 1.91 -7.32
N PHE A 55 5.44 0.91 -8.14
CA PHE A 55 4.64 -0.29 -8.35
C PHE A 55 4.84 -1.37 -7.28
N SER A 56 5.90 -1.31 -6.46
CA SER A 56 6.15 -2.32 -5.41
C SER A 56 5.04 -2.37 -4.36
N SER A 57 4.46 -1.21 -4.07
CA SER A 57 3.39 -1.05 -3.07
C SER A 57 2.02 -0.83 -3.72
N LEU A 58 1.91 -1.01 -5.04
CA LEU A 58 0.65 -0.89 -5.75
C LEU A 58 -0.09 -2.22 -5.77
N ARG A 59 -1.39 -2.18 -5.47
CA ARG A 59 -2.28 -3.34 -5.57
C ARG A 59 -3.57 -3.00 -6.31
N ILE A 60 -4.26 -4.02 -6.77
CA ILE A 60 -5.65 -3.94 -7.21
C ILE A 60 -6.53 -4.39 -6.04
N ASP A 61 -7.48 -3.56 -5.65
CA ASP A 61 -8.42 -3.84 -4.58
C ASP A 61 -9.51 -4.85 -4.99
N LEU A 62 -10.34 -5.28 -4.04
CA LEU A 62 -11.39 -6.28 -4.31
C LEU A 62 -12.52 -5.76 -5.23
N PHE A 63 -12.53 -4.47 -5.59
CA PHE A 63 -13.46 -3.84 -6.53
C PHE A 63 -12.85 -3.63 -7.92
N GLY A 64 -11.53 -3.73 -8.04
CA GLY A 64 -10.80 -3.66 -9.31
C GLY A 64 -10.11 -2.32 -9.51
N GLU A 65 -10.06 -1.51 -8.46
CA GLU A 65 -9.40 -0.21 -8.47
C GLU A 65 -7.95 -0.34 -8.02
N PHE A 66 -7.09 0.49 -8.58
CA PHE A 66 -5.70 0.56 -8.19
C PHE A 66 -5.58 1.34 -6.88
N ARG A 67 -4.88 0.76 -5.91
CA ARG A 67 -4.66 1.34 -4.57
C ARG A 67 -3.18 1.26 -4.24
N PHE A 68 -2.62 2.39 -3.80
CA PHE A 68 -1.31 2.40 -3.17
C PHE A 68 -1.48 1.90 -1.73
N GLN A 69 -0.79 0.82 -1.40
CA GLN A 69 -0.75 0.31 -0.04
C GLN A 69 0.41 1.00 0.66
N THR A 70 0.10 1.90 1.60
CA THR A 70 1.10 2.43 2.51
C THR A 70 1.66 1.29 3.34
N ASP A 71 2.93 0.98 3.11
CA ASP A 71 3.68 0.03 3.91
C ASP A 71 4.13 0.67 5.24
N ALA A 72 4.61 -0.16 6.15
CA ALA A 72 5.04 0.24 7.49
C ALA A 72 6.28 1.16 7.52
N THR A 73 6.75 1.61 6.35
CA THR A 73 7.93 2.46 6.14
C THR A 73 7.56 3.94 6.07
N SER A 74 6.28 4.29 6.15
CA SER A 74 5.86 5.67 6.36
C SER A 74 6.50 6.23 7.64
N PRO A 75 7.32 7.29 7.55
CA PRO A 75 7.98 7.90 8.71
C PRO A 75 6.94 8.55 9.63
N PHE A 76 5.70 8.71 9.17
CA PHE A 76 4.58 9.25 9.94
C PHE A 76 3.81 8.17 10.71
N GLU A 77 3.92 6.91 10.32
CA GLU A 77 3.24 5.77 10.96
C GLU A 77 4.16 5.03 11.96
N GLU A 78 5.48 5.21 11.89
CA GLU A 78 6.44 4.56 12.81
C GLU A 78 6.21 4.92 14.30
N GLU A 79 6.26 3.91 15.16
CA GLU A 79 6.26 4.07 16.61
C GLU A 79 7.52 4.84 17.07
N GLY A 80 7.34 5.96 17.77
CA GLY A 80 8.44 6.67 18.43
C GLY A 80 8.52 8.17 18.17
N LEU A 81 7.75 8.70 17.22
CA LEU A 81 7.60 10.15 17.03
C LEU A 81 6.41 10.71 17.79
N SER A 82 6.62 11.84 18.47
CA SER A 82 5.53 12.64 19.01
C SER A 82 4.72 13.29 17.88
N GLU A 83 3.45 13.59 18.14
CA GLU A 83 2.59 14.35 17.20
C GLU A 83 3.25 15.65 16.69
N ARG A 84 3.99 16.32 17.58
CA ARG A 84 4.74 17.53 17.21
C ARG A 84 5.84 17.23 16.20
N GLU A 85 6.60 16.17 16.39
CA GLU A 85 7.68 15.78 15.46
C GLU A 85 7.12 15.34 14.10
N LYS A 86 5.99 14.63 14.09
CA LYS A 86 5.27 14.29 12.84
C LYS A 86 4.84 15.54 12.08
N ASN A 87 4.26 16.52 12.77
CA ASN A 87 3.88 17.80 12.17
C ASN A 87 5.09 18.57 11.61
N LEU A 88 6.23 18.57 12.32
CA LEU A 88 7.46 19.21 11.84
C LEU A 88 8.04 18.52 10.60
N LEU A 89 7.99 17.18 10.55
CA LEU A 89 8.39 16.43 9.35
C LEU A 89 7.49 16.76 8.17
N LYS A 90 6.18 16.82 8.38
CA LYS A 90 5.21 17.17 7.34
C LYS A 90 5.49 18.56 6.76
N ILE A 91 5.65 19.57 7.62
CA ILE A 91 6.03 20.94 7.22
C ILE A 91 7.34 20.95 6.42
N PHE A 92 8.33 20.13 6.82
CA PHE A 92 9.59 20.03 6.09
C PHE A 92 9.42 19.49 4.66
N PHE A 93 8.59 18.47 4.46
CA PHE A 93 8.34 17.92 3.12
C PHE A 93 7.47 18.84 2.26
N GLU A 94 6.49 19.52 2.85
CA GLU A 94 5.69 20.55 2.19
C GLU A 94 6.60 21.69 1.67
N GLU A 95 7.48 22.22 2.51
CA GLU A 95 8.46 23.26 2.11
C GLU A 95 9.45 22.74 1.06
N LEU A 96 9.88 21.46 1.16
CA LEU A 96 10.77 20.86 0.17
C LEU A 96 10.07 20.73 -1.19
N LEU A 97 8.79 20.37 -1.19
CA LEU A 97 7.96 20.28 -2.40
C LEU A 97 7.79 21.65 -3.04
N GLU A 98 7.38 22.67 -2.27
CA GLU A 98 7.22 24.04 -2.77
C GLU A 98 8.51 24.53 -3.45
N ARG A 99 9.66 24.33 -2.82
CA ARG A 99 10.96 24.68 -3.42
C ARG A 99 11.28 23.89 -4.67
N ALA A 100 10.97 22.59 -4.69
CA ALA A 100 11.21 21.76 -5.86
C ALA A 100 10.38 22.24 -7.06
N LEU A 101 9.12 22.65 -6.83
CA LEU A 101 8.23 23.20 -7.84
C LEU A 101 8.66 24.60 -8.30
N GLU A 102 9.00 25.51 -7.39
CA GLU A 102 9.39 26.89 -7.71
C GLU A 102 10.77 26.97 -8.38
N GLU A 103 11.78 26.32 -7.79
CA GLU A 103 13.17 26.41 -8.25
C GLU A 103 13.49 25.43 -9.40
N HIS A 104 12.50 24.62 -9.81
CA HIS A 104 12.64 23.58 -10.84
C HIS A 104 13.82 22.63 -10.54
N GLN A 105 13.87 22.12 -9.31
CA GLN A 105 14.97 21.29 -8.86
C GLN A 105 14.98 19.97 -9.63
N ALA A 106 16.00 19.74 -10.45
CA ALA A 106 16.12 18.57 -11.32
C ALA A 106 16.86 17.37 -10.68
N ASP A 107 16.98 17.33 -9.35
CA ASP A 107 17.70 16.26 -8.65
C ASP A 107 16.82 15.00 -8.53
N PRO A 108 17.19 13.87 -9.17
CA PRO A 108 16.40 12.63 -9.11
C PRO A 108 16.24 12.07 -7.69
N GLU A 109 17.20 12.33 -6.78
CA GLU A 109 17.10 11.87 -5.39
C GLU A 109 15.99 12.64 -4.66
N VAL A 110 15.86 13.94 -4.93
CA VAL A 110 14.77 14.77 -4.38
C VAL A 110 13.43 14.35 -4.96
N PHE A 111 13.37 14.02 -6.25
CA PHE A 111 12.16 13.45 -6.85
C PHE A 111 11.70 12.17 -6.13
N GLN A 112 12.61 11.23 -5.88
CA GLN A 112 12.26 9.95 -5.23
C GLN A 112 11.76 10.15 -3.79
N VAL A 113 12.39 11.06 -3.04
CA VAL A 113 11.97 11.39 -1.68
C VAL A 113 10.57 12.02 -1.68
N LEU A 114 10.31 13.00 -2.57
CA LEU A 114 9.01 13.65 -2.68
C LEU A 114 7.94 12.71 -3.24
N GLN A 115 8.29 11.83 -4.20
CA GLN A 115 7.42 10.76 -4.69
C GLN A 115 6.98 9.86 -3.54
N SER A 116 7.92 9.39 -2.72
CA SER A 116 7.58 8.58 -1.55
C SER A 116 6.63 9.33 -0.62
N PHE A 117 6.93 10.59 -0.30
CA PHE A 117 6.09 11.42 0.57
C PHE A 117 4.66 11.57 0.04
N LEU A 118 4.51 11.95 -1.23
CA LEU A 118 3.22 12.20 -1.87
C LEU A 118 2.38 10.92 -2.03
N LEU A 119 3.02 9.78 -2.29
CA LEU A 119 2.33 8.49 -2.34
C LEU A 119 1.80 8.06 -0.97
N HIS A 120 2.56 8.33 0.10
CA HIS A 120 2.13 8.04 1.47
C HIS A 120 0.96 8.92 1.92
N GLU A 121 0.99 10.21 1.59
CA GLU A 121 -0.12 11.14 1.84
C GLU A 121 -1.29 10.93 0.85
N GLN A 122 -1.15 10.03 -0.12
CA GLN A 122 -2.10 9.80 -1.22
C GLN A 122 -2.43 11.08 -2.03
N ASN A 123 -1.52 12.05 -2.05
CA ASN A 123 -1.68 13.30 -2.78
C ASN A 123 -1.17 13.17 -4.21
N LEU A 124 -1.99 12.53 -5.04
CA LEU A 124 -1.64 12.24 -6.43
C LEU A 124 -1.69 13.46 -7.36
N ASP A 125 -2.35 14.55 -6.95
CA ASP A 125 -2.44 15.77 -7.75
C ASP A 125 -1.11 16.55 -7.69
N GLU A 126 -0.58 16.78 -6.49
CA GLU A 126 0.78 17.33 -6.31
C GLU A 126 1.86 16.41 -6.91
N TYR A 127 1.65 15.09 -6.88
CA TYR A 127 2.57 14.16 -7.53
C TYR A 127 2.58 14.36 -9.05
N LEU A 128 1.42 14.57 -9.67
CA LEU A 128 1.34 14.91 -11.09
C LEU A 128 2.05 16.22 -11.39
N GLU A 129 1.87 17.26 -10.57
CA GLU A 129 2.57 18.54 -10.71
C GLU A 129 4.09 18.37 -10.63
N LEU A 130 4.59 17.61 -9.65
CA LEU A 130 6.01 17.29 -9.51
C LEU A 130 6.58 16.63 -10.76
N THR A 131 5.85 15.73 -11.43
CA THR A 131 6.34 15.12 -12.68
C THR A 131 6.50 16.10 -13.85
N GLN A 132 5.85 17.25 -13.81
CA GLN A 132 5.90 18.25 -14.89
C GLN A 132 7.14 19.14 -14.81
N VAL A 133 7.79 19.19 -13.64
CA VAL A 133 9.02 19.97 -13.42
C VAL A 133 10.25 19.37 -14.12
N TYR A 134 10.23 18.06 -14.37
CA TYR A 134 11.37 17.30 -14.90
C TYR A 134 11.25 17.03 -16.40
N ASP A 135 12.37 16.66 -17.03
CA ASP A 135 12.37 16.23 -18.42
C ASP A 135 11.48 15.00 -18.62
N GLN A 136 10.56 15.12 -19.59
CA GLN A 136 9.43 14.20 -19.76
C GLN A 136 9.83 12.81 -20.29
N ASP A 137 11.06 12.69 -20.80
CA ASP A 137 11.65 11.46 -21.37
C ASP A 137 12.49 10.68 -20.35
N LEU A 138 12.65 11.20 -19.13
CA LEU A 138 13.42 10.51 -18.09
C LEU A 138 12.73 9.21 -17.67
N PRO A 139 13.46 8.09 -17.48
CA PRO A 139 12.87 6.79 -17.16
C PRO A 139 11.95 6.80 -15.93
N PHE A 140 12.35 7.49 -14.86
CA PHE A 140 11.55 7.58 -13.63
C PHE A 140 10.29 8.45 -13.79
N ILE A 141 10.31 9.42 -14.72
CA ILE A 141 9.13 10.22 -15.06
C ILE A 141 8.15 9.40 -15.90
N LEU A 142 8.66 8.60 -16.86
CA LEU A 142 7.82 7.66 -17.60
C LEU A 142 7.17 6.64 -16.66
N GLU A 143 7.92 6.15 -15.68
CA GLU A 143 7.40 5.25 -14.64
C GLU A 143 6.32 5.92 -13.78
N ALA A 144 6.55 7.15 -13.33
CA ALA A 144 5.58 7.95 -12.59
C ALA A 144 4.28 8.20 -13.39
N LYS A 145 4.40 8.51 -14.68
CA LYS A 145 3.25 8.66 -15.58
C LYS A 145 2.47 7.35 -15.72
N ARG A 146 3.15 6.21 -15.89
CA ARG A 146 2.47 4.89 -15.93
C ARG A 146 1.69 4.64 -14.64
N PHE A 147 2.29 4.96 -13.50
CA PHE A 147 1.63 4.84 -12.20
C PHE A 147 0.38 5.74 -12.11
N LEU A 148 0.53 7.04 -12.39
CA LEU A 148 -0.57 8.02 -12.39
C LEU A 148 -1.67 7.63 -13.38
N ALA A 149 -1.30 7.04 -14.51
CA ALA A 149 -2.24 6.54 -15.50
C ALA A 149 -3.03 5.35 -14.97
N LEU A 150 -2.43 4.39 -14.26
CA LEU A 150 -3.17 3.31 -13.60
C LEU A 150 -4.09 3.83 -12.49
N MET A 151 -3.62 4.80 -11.71
CA MET A 151 -4.40 5.48 -10.67
C MET A 151 -5.50 6.40 -11.23
N GLY A 152 -5.54 6.63 -12.55
CA GLY A 152 -6.61 7.38 -13.23
C GLY A 152 -6.47 8.90 -13.19
N LYS A 153 -5.28 9.41 -12.86
CA LYS A 153 -4.99 10.86 -12.84
C LYS A 153 -4.61 11.42 -14.20
N ILE A 154 -4.10 10.58 -15.09
CA ILE A 154 -3.85 10.94 -16.49
C ILE A 154 -4.52 9.95 -17.43
N GLU A 155 -4.88 10.42 -18.63
CA GLU A 155 -5.42 9.56 -19.67
C GLU A 155 -4.39 8.51 -20.10
N TYR A 156 -4.88 7.29 -20.30
CA TYR A 156 -4.05 6.18 -20.73
C TYR A 156 -3.75 6.32 -22.23
N SER A 157 -2.50 6.59 -22.56
CA SER A 157 -2.03 6.90 -23.90
C SER A 157 -1.18 5.77 -24.50
N ASN A 158 -1.02 5.76 -25.82
CA ASN A 158 -0.26 4.71 -26.51
C ASN A 158 1.23 4.66 -26.15
N PHE A 159 1.82 5.77 -25.65
CA PHE A 159 3.22 5.78 -25.20
C PHE A 159 3.44 4.95 -23.92
N LEU A 160 2.37 4.63 -23.17
CA LEU A 160 2.44 3.80 -21.97
C LEU A 160 2.35 2.29 -22.27
N LYS A 161 2.21 1.91 -23.55
CA LYS A 161 2.09 0.51 -24.02
C LYS A 161 3.44 -0.16 -24.30
N GLU A 162 4.55 0.58 -24.24
CA GLU A 162 5.89 -0.01 -24.37
C GLU A 162 6.13 -1.05 -23.27
N GLU A 163 6.93 -2.09 -23.57
CA GLU A 163 7.13 -3.28 -22.73
C GLU A 163 7.23 -2.90 -21.23
N SER A 164 6.20 -3.32 -20.49
CA SER A 164 6.16 -3.18 -19.04
C SER A 164 7.25 -4.07 -18.45
N SER A 165 8.13 -3.50 -17.63
CA SER A 165 9.21 -4.25 -16.98
C SER A 165 8.70 -5.24 -15.92
N SER A 166 7.51 -4.99 -15.33
CA SER A 166 6.91 -5.85 -14.31
C SER A 166 5.63 -6.54 -14.77
N ARG A 167 5.37 -7.73 -14.22
CA ARG A 167 4.15 -8.50 -14.50
C ARG A 167 2.93 -7.78 -13.95
N PHE A 168 3.03 -7.15 -12.78
CA PHE A 168 1.97 -6.28 -12.25
C PHE A 168 1.57 -5.20 -13.26
N GLN A 169 2.53 -4.46 -13.82
CA GLN A 169 2.27 -3.41 -14.80
C GLN A 169 1.59 -4.00 -16.05
N LYS A 170 2.10 -5.11 -16.58
CA LYS A 170 1.50 -5.80 -17.75
C LYS A 170 0.02 -6.07 -17.53
N TYR A 171 -0.33 -6.77 -16.45
CA TYR A 171 -1.69 -7.21 -16.20
C TYR A 171 -2.60 -6.06 -15.72
N GLY A 172 -2.06 -5.09 -14.98
CA GLY A 172 -2.77 -3.87 -14.61
C GLY A 172 -3.18 -3.04 -15.83
N ILE A 173 -2.27 -2.90 -16.79
CA ILE A 173 -2.55 -2.22 -18.07
C ILE A 173 -3.67 -2.94 -18.83
N LEU A 174 -3.54 -4.26 -19.01
CA LEU A 174 -4.54 -5.05 -19.73
C LEU A 174 -5.92 -5.02 -19.05
N TRP A 175 -5.95 -5.02 -17.71
CA TRP A 175 -7.18 -4.85 -16.94
C TRP A 175 -7.81 -3.48 -17.22
N LYS A 176 -7.02 -2.41 -17.13
CA LYS A 176 -7.51 -1.04 -17.33
C LYS A 176 -7.99 -0.79 -18.77
N SER A 177 -7.35 -1.41 -19.76
CA SER A 177 -7.75 -1.32 -21.16
C SER A 177 -8.85 -2.31 -21.56
N GLY A 178 -9.32 -3.17 -20.65
CA GLY A 178 -10.30 -4.21 -20.95
C GLY A 178 -9.83 -5.24 -21.98
N SER A 179 -8.51 -5.43 -22.12
CA SER A 179 -7.88 -6.24 -23.17
C SER A 179 -7.34 -7.59 -22.66
N LEU A 180 -7.75 -8.03 -21.48
CA LEU A 180 -7.32 -9.32 -20.92
C LEU A 180 -7.84 -10.49 -21.75
N SER A 181 -6.92 -11.37 -22.16
CA SER A 181 -7.26 -12.65 -22.77
C SER A 181 -7.59 -13.71 -21.72
N LEU A 182 -8.08 -14.87 -22.18
CA LEU A 182 -8.28 -16.03 -21.30
C LEU A 182 -6.96 -16.56 -20.73
N GLU A 183 -5.89 -16.57 -21.54
CA GLU A 183 -4.56 -17.00 -21.10
C GLU A 183 -3.99 -16.05 -20.02
N ASP A 184 -4.23 -14.74 -20.17
CA ASP A 184 -3.84 -13.76 -19.15
C ASP A 184 -4.59 -14.00 -17.84
N ARG A 185 -5.91 -14.29 -17.91
CA ARG A 185 -6.73 -14.62 -16.74
C ARG A 185 -6.18 -15.83 -15.99
N GLU A 186 -5.80 -16.88 -16.70
CA GLU A 186 -5.21 -18.09 -16.09
C GLU A 186 -3.83 -17.81 -15.51
N THR A 187 -3.01 -17.01 -16.17
CA THR A 187 -1.68 -16.65 -15.68
C THR A 187 -1.76 -15.80 -14.41
N ILE A 188 -2.68 -14.82 -14.36
CA ILE A 188 -2.93 -14.00 -13.16
C ILE A 188 -3.29 -14.89 -11.96
N TYR A 189 -4.12 -15.91 -12.17
CA TYR A 189 -4.47 -16.86 -11.13
C TYR A 189 -3.23 -17.54 -10.55
N ASP A 190 -2.39 -18.11 -11.43
CA ASP A 190 -1.22 -18.88 -11.03
C ASP A 190 -0.21 -17.98 -10.29
N LEU A 191 0.01 -16.76 -10.76
CA LEU A 191 0.89 -15.76 -10.12
C LEU A 191 0.42 -15.38 -8.70
N VAL A 192 -0.88 -15.20 -8.51
CA VAL A 192 -1.45 -14.83 -7.20
C VAL A 192 -1.44 -16.02 -6.24
N VAL A 193 -1.77 -17.23 -6.73
CA VAL A 193 -1.84 -18.42 -5.89
C VAL A 193 -0.45 -18.88 -5.43
N THR A 194 0.56 -18.80 -6.30
CA THR A 194 1.97 -19.03 -5.94
C THR A 194 2.51 -17.93 -5.01
N GLY A 195 1.95 -16.73 -5.11
CA GLY A 195 2.38 -15.56 -4.32
C GLY A 195 3.51 -14.78 -4.98
N GLU A 196 3.75 -15.00 -6.27
CA GLU A 196 4.73 -14.25 -7.06
C GLU A 196 4.30 -12.79 -7.28
N GLU A 197 3.01 -12.54 -7.49
CA GLU A 197 2.46 -11.19 -7.71
C GLU A 197 1.25 -10.92 -6.79
N PRO A 198 1.46 -10.68 -5.48
CA PRO A 198 0.37 -10.47 -4.53
C PRO A 198 -0.45 -9.20 -4.82
N GLY A 199 0.14 -8.19 -5.49
CA GLY A 199 -0.57 -6.96 -5.88
C GLY A 199 -1.77 -7.22 -6.81
N LEU A 200 -1.77 -8.33 -7.55
CA LEU A 200 -2.86 -8.71 -8.47
C LEU A 200 -4.02 -9.45 -7.78
N LEU A 201 -3.98 -9.62 -6.45
CA LEU A 201 -4.96 -10.42 -5.70
C LEU A 201 -6.41 -9.95 -5.92
N GLY A 202 -6.66 -8.64 -5.91
CA GLY A 202 -8.02 -8.12 -6.16
C GLY A 202 -8.51 -8.34 -7.58
N LEU A 203 -7.61 -8.30 -8.57
CA LEU A 203 -7.94 -8.66 -9.94
C LEU A 203 -8.29 -10.15 -10.06
N ALA A 204 -7.48 -11.03 -9.47
CA ALA A 204 -7.78 -12.46 -9.44
C ALA A 204 -9.14 -12.72 -8.75
N TRP A 205 -9.44 -12.01 -7.66
CA TRP A 205 -10.74 -12.08 -7.01
C TRP A 205 -11.87 -11.73 -7.96
N ILE A 206 -11.82 -10.61 -8.68
CA ILE A 206 -12.90 -10.21 -9.59
C ILE A 206 -13.10 -11.23 -10.70
N LEU A 207 -12.01 -11.74 -11.26
CA LEU A 207 -12.03 -12.69 -12.37
C LEU A 207 -12.53 -14.08 -11.96
N PHE A 208 -12.37 -14.48 -10.69
CA PHE A 208 -12.67 -15.85 -10.24
C PHE A 208 -13.67 -15.94 -9.09
N LYS A 209 -14.21 -14.84 -8.57
CA LYS A 209 -15.10 -14.84 -7.38
C LYS A 209 -16.35 -15.70 -7.52
N HIS A 210 -16.73 -16.11 -8.73
CA HIS A 210 -17.87 -16.99 -8.99
C HIS A 210 -17.49 -18.41 -9.41
N GLU A 211 -16.21 -18.70 -9.61
CA GLU A 211 -15.71 -19.99 -10.10
C GLU A 211 -15.46 -20.94 -8.93
N THR A 212 -16.38 -21.88 -8.72
CA THR A 212 -16.32 -22.84 -7.61
C THR A 212 -15.92 -24.26 -8.05
N THR A 213 -15.80 -24.50 -9.35
CA THR A 213 -15.48 -25.80 -9.94
C THR A 213 -14.29 -25.71 -10.90
N GLY A 214 -13.65 -26.85 -11.19
CA GLY A 214 -12.47 -26.91 -12.06
C GLY A 214 -11.13 -26.80 -11.33
N PHE A 215 -10.06 -26.55 -12.07
CA PHE A 215 -8.69 -26.47 -11.53
C PHE A 215 -8.39 -25.11 -10.90
N ARG A 216 -8.88 -24.02 -11.50
CA ARG A 216 -8.68 -22.65 -11.03
C ARG A 216 -9.95 -22.12 -10.39
N THR A 217 -10.08 -22.39 -9.10
CA THR A 217 -11.26 -22.04 -8.28
C THR A 217 -10.99 -20.83 -7.41
N VAL A 218 -12.04 -20.22 -6.88
CA VAL A 218 -11.97 -19.09 -5.96
C VAL A 218 -11.29 -19.42 -4.62
N PHE A 219 -11.25 -20.68 -4.19
CA PHE A 219 -10.84 -21.04 -2.82
C PHE A 219 -9.39 -20.70 -2.46
N PRO A 220 -8.37 -20.94 -3.32
CA PRO A 220 -7.01 -20.47 -3.06
C PRO A 220 -6.89 -18.94 -2.97
N ILE A 221 -7.68 -18.22 -3.76
CA ILE A 221 -7.73 -16.75 -3.73
C ILE A 221 -8.33 -16.28 -2.41
N GLU A 222 -9.46 -16.85 -1.97
CA GLU A 222 -10.07 -16.56 -0.67
C GLU A 222 -9.07 -16.77 0.47
N ARG A 223 -8.30 -17.86 0.43
CA ARG A 223 -7.26 -18.13 1.43
C ARG A 223 -6.21 -17.03 1.47
N ARG A 224 -5.76 -16.53 0.31
CA ARG A 224 -4.83 -15.39 0.22
C ARG A 224 -5.46 -14.09 0.75
N ILE A 225 -6.71 -13.81 0.42
CA ILE A 225 -7.45 -12.65 0.96
C ILE A 225 -7.52 -12.75 2.49
N LEU A 226 -7.83 -13.92 3.04
CA LEU A 226 -7.88 -14.13 4.49
C LEU A 226 -6.53 -13.91 5.18
N THR A 227 -5.40 -14.16 4.50
CA THR A 227 -4.08 -13.84 5.08
C THR A 227 -3.83 -12.34 5.18
N LEU A 228 -4.37 -11.56 4.24
CA LEU A 228 -4.19 -10.11 4.15
C LEU A 228 -5.40 -9.32 4.65
N ILE A 229 -6.38 -9.98 5.28
CA ILE A 229 -7.68 -9.35 5.60
C ILE A 229 -7.51 -8.08 6.44
N GLU A 230 -6.50 -8.00 7.32
CA GLU A 230 -6.30 -6.85 8.20
C GLU A 230 -5.93 -5.58 7.40
N SER A 231 -5.19 -5.71 6.31
CA SER A 231 -4.73 -4.60 5.46
C SER A 231 -5.79 -4.11 4.45
N LEU A 232 -6.95 -4.75 4.39
CA LEU A 232 -8.04 -4.34 3.52
C LEU A 232 -8.90 -3.24 4.15
N SER A 233 -9.51 -2.42 3.31
CA SER A 233 -10.46 -1.41 3.76
C SER A 233 -11.70 -2.05 4.39
N SER A 234 -12.47 -1.26 5.16
CA SER A 234 -13.73 -1.73 5.75
C SER A 234 -14.74 -2.17 4.69
N GLU A 235 -14.78 -1.45 3.56
CA GLU A 235 -15.66 -1.75 2.41
C GLU A 235 -15.23 -3.05 1.71
N GLU A 236 -13.93 -3.25 1.49
CA GLU A 236 -13.38 -4.48 0.94
C GLU A 236 -13.71 -5.69 1.83
N LYS A 237 -13.52 -5.53 3.15
CA LYS A 237 -13.82 -6.56 4.15
C LYS A 237 -15.30 -6.97 4.11
N GLU A 238 -16.20 -5.99 4.08
CA GLU A 238 -17.64 -6.24 4.03
C GLU A 238 -18.07 -6.93 2.73
N SER A 239 -17.60 -6.43 1.58
CA SER A 239 -17.89 -6.99 0.26
C SER A 239 -17.40 -8.44 0.13
N PHE A 240 -16.17 -8.69 0.58
CA PHE A 240 -15.61 -10.04 0.66
C PHE A 240 -16.43 -10.93 1.57
N PHE A 241 -16.73 -10.48 2.80
CA PHE A 241 -17.46 -11.27 3.79
C PHE A 241 -18.85 -11.68 3.29
N LYS A 242 -19.57 -10.78 2.61
CA LYS A 242 -20.88 -11.09 2.02
C LYS A 242 -20.79 -12.20 0.98
N THR A 243 -19.77 -12.18 0.13
CA THR A 243 -19.58 -13.21 -0.90
C THR A 243 -19.09 -14.53 -0.29
N TYR A 244 -18.19 -14.45 0.69
CA TYR A 244 -17.63 -15.60 1.39
C TYR A 244 -18.71 -16.35 2.19
N SER A 245 -19.52 -15.63 2.98
CA SER A 245 -20.56 -16.22 3.83
C SER A 245 -21.68 -16.91 3.05
N ALA A 246 -21.94 -16.48 1.81
CA ALA A 246 -22.90 -17.14 0.94
C ALA A 246 -22.42 -18.51 0.43
N ARG A 247 -21.11 -18.76 0.44
CA ARG A 247 -20.48 -19.97 -0.11
C ARG A 247 -20.02 -20.95 0.97
N HIS A 248 -19.59 -20.42 2.11
CA HIS A 248 -18.94 -21.19 3.16
C HIS A 248 -19.90 -21.60 4.26
N GLY A 249 -19.49 -22.65 4.99
CA GLY A 249 -20.20 -23.10 6.17
C GLY A 249 -20.25 -22.04 7.27
N TYR A 250 -21.14 -22.28 8.21
CA TYR A 250 -21.37 -21.40 9.35
C TYR A 250 -20.11 -21.20 10.22
N LEU A 251 -19.34 -22.27 10.47
CA LEU A 251 -18.16 -22.21 11.33
C LEU A 251 -17.06 -21.37 10.69
N GLU A 252 -16.78 -21.61 9.41
CA GLU A 252 -15.81 -20.88 8.60
C GLU A 252 -16.19 -19.39 8.57
N THR A 253 -17.46 -19.10 8.29
CA THR A 253 -17.99 -17.74 8.28
C THR A 253 -17.79 -17.04 9.63
N TYR A 254 -18.03 -17.74 10.75
CA TYR A 254 -17.84 -17.17 12.08
C TYR A 254 -16.37 -16.81 12.38
N PHE A 255 -15.41 -17.63 11.94
CA PHE A 255 -13.99 -17.34 12.14
C PHE A 255 -13.54 -16.09 11.37
N VAL A 256 -14.05 -15.89 10.16
CA VAL A 256 -13.79 -14.67 9.38
C VAL A 256 -14.47 -13.46 10.03
N LEU A 257 -15.73 -13.59 10.44
CA LEU A 257 -16.48 -12.53 11.11
C LEU A 257 -15.80 -12.06 12.40
N ARG A 258 -15.14 -12.97 13.13
CA ARG A 258 -14.35 -12.64 14.33
C ARG A 258 -13.16 -11.72 14.05
N ARG A 259 -12.60 -11.76 12.84
CA ARG A 259 -11.46 -10.93 12.44
C ARG A 259 -11.91 -9.55 11.96
N ILE A 260 -13.07 -9.48 11.30
CA ILE A 260 -13.55 -8.25 10.67
C ILE A 260 -14.37 -7.37 11.63
N TYR A 261 -15.20 -7.97 12.49
CA TYR A 261 -16.23 -7.24 13.22
C TYR A 261 -16.09 -7.27 14.76
N PRO A 262 -16.49 -6.18 15.44
CA PRO A 262 -16.49 -6.08 16.90
C PRO A 262 -17.51 -7.04 17.52
N ARG A 263 -17.36 -7.30 18.83
CA ARG A 263 -18.07 -8.38 19.56
C ARG A 263 -19.59 -8.26 19.48
N GLU A 264 -20.10 -7.05 19.47
CA GLU A 264 -21.52 -6.69 19.46
C GLU A 264 -22.17 -7.18 18.17
N TYR A 265 -21.53 -6.90 17.02
CA TYR A 265 -21.99 -7.35 15.72
C TYR A 265 -22.02 -8.88 15.63
N ARG A 266 -21.01 -9.55 16.21
CA ARG A 266 -20.98 -11.03 16.21
C ARG A 266 -22.12 -11.64 17.00
N LYS A 267 -22.52 -11.01 18.12
CA LYS A 267 -23.67 -11.49 18.89
C LYS A 267 -24.95 -11.39 18.06
N ALA A 268 -25.17 -10.26 17.40
CA ALA A 268 -26.33 -10.04 16.54
C ALA A 268 -26.36 -11.04 15.37
N TRP A 269 -25.22 -11.26 14.71
CA TRP A 269 -25.11 -12.24 13.63
C TRP A 269 -25.40 -13.68 14.12
N LEU A 270 -24.82 -14.09 15.26
CA LEU A 270 -25.10 -15.39 15.88
C LEU A 270 -26.58 -15.56 16.23
N GLU A 271 -27.25 -14.50 16.66
CA GLU A 271 -28.67 -14.51 17.02
C GLU A 271 -29.56 -14.64 15.78
N GLY A 272 -29.22 -13.94 14.69
CA GLY A 272 -29.89 -14.11 13.39
C GLY A 272 -29.71 -15.52 12.83
N GLU A 273 -28.51 -16.09 12.89
CA GLU A 273 -28.27 -17.45 12.42
C GLU A 273 -28.94 -18.53 13.29
N LYS A 274 -29.07 -18.31 14.60
CA LYS A 274 -29.84 -19.19 15.50
C LYS A 274 -31.32 -19.27 15.10
N GLN A 275 -31.90 -18.15 14.67
CA GLN A 275 -33.29 -18.11 14.21
C GLN A 275 -33.47 -18.86 12.88
N LYS A 276 -32.50 -18.78 11.97
CA LYS A 276 -32.54 -19.48 10.67
C LYS A 276 -32.32 -20.99 10.77
N THR A 277 -31.54 -21.45 11.74
CA THR A 277 -31.14 -22.87 11.86
C THR A 277 -31.98 -23.67 12.87
N GLU A 278 -33.12 -23.13 13.33
CA GLU A 278 -34.07 -23.76 14.26
C GLU A 278 -33.41 -24.52 15.43
N GLY A 279 -32.31 -23.99 15.98
CA GLY A 279 -31.66 -24.58 17.16
C GLY A 279 -30.73 -25.78 16.90
N LEU A 280 -30.40 -26.15 15.66
CA LEU A 280 -29.29 -27.08 15.34
C LEU A 280 -27.95 -26.64 15.99
N PHE A 281 -27.79 -25.32 16.19
CA PHE A 281 -26.71 -24.68 16.95
C PHE A 281 -26.55 -25.23 18.36
N TYR A 282 -27.66 -25.46 19.08
CA TYR A 282 -27.61 -26.09 20.39
C TYR A 282 -27.17 -27.54 20.25
N TRP A 283 -27.67 -28.31 19.27
CA TRP A 283 -27.32 -29.72 19.11
C TRP A 283 -25.82 -29.99 18.91
N VAL A 284 -25.14 -29.16 18.09
CA VAL A 284 -23.69 -29.28 17.85
C VAL A 284 -22.88 -28.86 19.07
N LEU A 285 -23.20 -27.72 19.70
CA LEU A 285 -22.52 -27.28 20.92
C LEU A 285 -22.78 -28.21 22.11
N TYR A 286 -23.99 -28.77 22.22
CA TYR A 286 -24.37 -29.76 23.23
C TYR A 286 -23.58 -31.05 23.04
N ARG A 287 -23.42 -31.55 21.80
CA ARG A 287 -22.53 -32.69 21.52
C ARG A 287 -21.07 -32.43 21.91
N ILE A 288 -20.53 -31.25 21.62
CA ILE A 288 -19.15 -30.89 21.98
C ILE A 288 -18.98 -30.80 23.51
N LYS A 289 -19.96 -30.22 24.22
CA LYS A 289 -19.93 -30.11 25.69
C LYS A 289 -20.06 -31.47 26.38
N PHE A 290 -20.87 -32.39 25.85
CA PHE A 290 -21.06 -33.74 26.42
C PHE A 290 -19.95 -34.73 26.06
N TYR A 291 -19.25 -34.57 24.93
CA TYR A 291 -18.07 -35.39 24.63
C TYR A 291 -16.92 -35.12 25.61
N LYS A 292 -16.77 -33.88 26.11
CA LYS A 292 -15.81 -33.54 27.17
C LYS A 292 -16.18 -34.09 28.56
N VAL A 293 -17.44 -34.43 28.81
CA VAL A 293 -17.90 -34.99 30.09
C VAL A 293 -17.83 -36.52 30.11
N ARG A 294 -17.88 -37.19 28.95
CA ARG A 294 -17.83 -38.66 28.83
C ARG A 294 -16.43 -39.25 28.59
N THR A 295 -15.39 -38.45 28.48
CA THR A 295 -14.03 -38.92 28.13
C THR A 295 -12.99 -38.76 29.24
N ASN A 296 -13.41 -38.47 30.48
CA ASN A 296 -12.58 -38.72 31.65
C ASN A 296 -13.10 -39.99 32.34
N PRO A 297 -12.39 -41.13 32.27
CA PRO A 297 -12.70 -42.31 33.07
C PRO A 297 -12.54 -42.05 34.57
#